data_AF-A0A524D358-F1
#
_entry.id   AF-A0A524D358-F1
#
_cell.length_a   1.000
_cell.length_b   1.000
_cell.length_c   1.000
_cell.angle_alpha   90.00
_cell.angle_beta   90.00
_cell.angle_gamma   90.00
#
_symmetry.space_group_name_H-M   'P 1'
#
loop_
_entity.id
_entity.type
_entity.pdbx_description
1 polymer ?
#
loop_
_entity_poly.entity_id
_entity_poly.type
_entity_poly.pdbx_seq_one_letter_code
_entity_poly.pdbx_strand_id
1 'polypeptide(L)'
;MPSDLDYIGTDPFDPENEVRLDNNSATFFLKRKKKRKEYQTQYDASWEEVVSFDVCEVHYCKDELSWPLDEDPPDELKPIDTAGILFLYTLPHGRAFFPIWSIIP
;
A
#
# COMPACT_ATOMS: atom_id res chain seq x y z
N MET A 1 -7.14 -17.26 -19.32
CA MET A 1 -7.85 -16.11 -19.92
C MET A 1 -7.29 -14.86 -19.25
N PRO A 2 -7.10 -13.74 -19.96
CA PRO A 2 -6.46 -12.59 -19.35
C PRO A 2 -7.34 -12.15 -18.18
N SER A 3 -6.74 -12.10 -17.00
CA SER A 3 -7.33 -11.50 -15.81
C SER A 3 -7.72 -10.08 -16.18
N ASP A 4 -9.02 -9.82 -16.27
CA ASP A 4 -9.55 -8.46 -16.35
C ASP A 4 -9.26 -7.82 -14.99
N LEU A 5 -8.06 -7.27 -14.85
CA LEU A 5 -7.66 -6.46 -13.71
C LEU A 5 -8.52 -5.20 -13.77
N ASP A 6 -9.37 -5.02 -12.77
CA ASP A 6 -10.29 -3.89 -12.69
C ASP A 6 -9.54 -2.58 -12.39
N TYR A 7 -8.35 -2.67 -11.77
CA TYR A 7 -7.50 -1.52 -11.51
C TYR A 7 -6.01 -1.92 -11.43
N ILE A 8 -5.15 -1.10 -12.04
CA ILE A 8 -3.70 -1.16 -11.86
C ILE A 8 -3.26 0.24 -11.44
N GLY A 9 -2.72 0.34 -10.23
CA GLY A 9 -2.13 1.56 -9.69
C GLY A 9 -0.63 1.40 -9.54
N THR A 10 0.13 2.44 -9.83
CA THR A 10 1.56 2.51 -9.50
C THR A 10 1.76 3.50 -8.38
N ASP A 11 2.72 3.24 -7.51
CA ASP A 11 3.13 4.23 -6.51
C ASP A 11 3.67 5.49 -7.24
N PRO A 12 3.12 6.69 -6.99
CA PRO A 12 3.53 7.92 -7.66
C PRO A 12 4.99 8.32 -7.38
N PHE A 13 5.62 7.79 -6.33
CA PHE A 13 6.99 8.13 -5.94
C PHE A 13 8.00 7.02 -6.28
N ASP A 14 7.54 5.78 -6.39
CA ASP A 14 8.33 4.65 -6.87
C ASP A 14 7.52 3.84 -7.90
N PRO A 15 7.56 4.21 -9.20
CA PRO A 15 6.77 3.55 -10.24
C PRO A 15 7.05 2.06 -10.42
N GLU A 16 8.08 1.52 -9.75
CA GLU A 16 8.38 0.09 -9.73
C GLU A 16 7.52 -0.68 -8.69
N ASN A 17 6.82 0.03 -7.80
CA ASN A 17 5.81 -0.52 -6.92
C ASN A 17 4.42 -0.42 -7.59
N GLU A 18 3.68 -1.53 -7.56
CA GLU A 18 2.43 -1.66 -8.28
C GLU A 18 1.37 -2.34 -7.40
N VAL A 19 0.15 -1.84 -7.43
CA VAL A 19 -1.04 -2.53 -6.94
C VAL A 19 -1.88 -2.96 -8.13
N ARG A 20 -2.34 -4.21 -8.09
CA ARG A 20 -3.33 -4.75 -9.01
C ARG A 20 -4.54 -5.15 -8.20
N LEU A 21 -5.70 -4.68 -8.61
CA LEU A 21 -6.97 -5.10 -8.03
C LEU A 21 -7.77 -5.80 -9.12
N ASP A 22 -8.37 -6.91 -8.76
CA ASP A 22 -9.44 -7.55 -9.52
C ASP A 22 -10.60 -7.91 -8.60
N ASN A 23 -11.67 -8.44 -9.18
CA ASN A 23 -12.86 -8.86 -8.44
C ASN A 23 -12.61 -9.90 -7.34
N ASN A 24 -11.45 -10.55 -7.30
CA ASN A 24 -11.14 -11.64 -6.37
C ASN A 24 -10.02 -11.30 -5.37
N SER A 25 -9.13 -10.39 -5.72
CA SER A 25 -7.92 -10.12 -4.95
C SER A 25 -7.33 -8.73 -5.14
N ALA A 26 -6.49 -8.34 -4.19
CA ALA A 26 -5.50 -7.29 -4.33
C ALA A 26 -4.10 -7.89 -4.31
N THR A 27 -3.32 -7.64 -5.36
CA THR A 27 -1.92 -8.02 -5.45
C THR A 27 -1.04 -6.78 -5.39
N PHE A 28 -0.02 -6.84 -4.55
CA PHE A 28 0.95 -5.77 -4.37
C PHE A 28 2.34 -6.25 -4.76
N PHE A 29 2.95 -5.57 -5.70
CA PHE A 29 4.32 -5.77 -6.12
C PHE A 29 5.18 -4.67 -5.50
N LEU A 30 6.02 -5.05 -4.54
CA LEU A 30 6.88 -4.13 -3.80
C LEU A 30 8.34 -4.41 -4.13
N LYS A 31 9.02 -3.44 -4.73
CA LYS A 31 10.47 -3.50 -4.92
C LYS A 31 11.15 -3.31 -3.57
N ARG A 32 12.07 -4.21 -3.25
CA ARG A 32 12.82 -4.23 -2.00
C ARG A 32 14.30 -4.27 -2.31
N LYS A 33 15.08 -3.57 -1.49
CA LYS A 33 16.53 -3.58 -1.55
C LYS A 33 17.10 -4.15 -0.26
N LYS A 34 17.83 -5.27 -0.36
CA LYS A 34 18.55 -5.85 0.78
C LYS A 34 20.03 -5.92 0.47
N LYS A 35 20.83 -5.17 1.24
CA LYS A 35 22.27 -4.96 1.02
C LYS A 35 22.56 -4.38 -0.36
N ARG A 36 22.80 -5.24 -1.36
CA ARG A 36 23.12 -4.89 -2.76
C ARG A 36 22.26 -5.62 -3.78
N LYS A 37 21.26 -6.38 -3.33
CA LYS A 37 20.33 -7.09 -4.20
C LYS A 37 18.99 -6.38 -4.17
N GLU A 38 18.49 -6.05 -5.35
CA GLU A 38 17.13 -5.59 -5.57
C GLU A 38 16.29 -6.80 -5.97
N TYR A 39 15.11 -6.92 -5.38
CA TYR A 39 14.17 -8.01 -5.65
C TYR A 39 12.74 -7.47 -5.51
N GLN A 40 11.82 -8.05 -6.26
CA GLN A 40 10.40 -7.71 -6.19
C GLN A 40 9.71 -8.74 -5.30
N THR A 41 8.93 -8.29 -4.34
CA THR A 41 8.10 -9.15 -3.49
C THR A 41 6.66 -8.98 -3.92
N GLN A 42 5.97 -10.11 -4.15
CA GLN A 42 4.54 -10.13 -4.42
C GLN A 42 3.80 -10.49 -3.14
N TYR A 43 2.78 -9.72 -2.82
CA TYR A 43 1.85 -9.98 -1.72
C TYR A 43 0.44 -10.03 -2.28
N ASP A 44 -0.21 -11.18 -2.14
CA ASP A 44 -1.59 -11.36 -2.57
C ASP A 44 -2.51 -11.34 -1.35
N ALA A 45 -3.62 -10.60 -1.46
CA ALA A 45 -4.71 -10.58 -0.51
C ALA A 45 -5.99 -10.99 -1.25
N SER A 46 -6.48 -12.20 -0.98
CA SER A 46 -7.79 -12.63 -1.49
C SER A 46 -8.90 -11.91 -0.73
N TRP A 47 -9.90 -11.37 -1.42
CA TRP A 47 -11.02 -10.68 -0.76
C TRP A 47 -11.80 -11.61 0.16
N GLU A 48 -11.85 -12.92 -0.12
CA GLU A 48 -12.46 -13.92 0.75
C GLU A 48 -11.73 -14.08 2.10
N GLU A 49 -10.43 -13.74 2.13
CA GLU A 49 -9.61 -13.80 3.34
C GLU A 49 -9.63 -12.47 4.11
N VAL A 50 -10.08 -11.37 3.48
CA VAL A 50 -10.23 -10.06 4.09
C VAL A 50 -11.55 -9.99 4.87
N VAL A 51 -11.43 -9.92 6.19
CA VAL A 51 -12.56 -9.78 7.11
C VAL A 51 -13.09 -8.35 7.10
N SER A 52 -12.18 -7.39 7.08
CA SER A 52 -12.48 -5.97 7.04
C SER A 52 -11.31 -5.21 6.43
N PHE A 53 -11.56 -3.99 5.99
CA PHE A 53 -10.53 -3.06 5.55
C PHE A 53 -10.83 -1.67 6.11
N ASP A 54 -9.78 -0.89 6.30
CA ASP A 54 -9.90 0.54 6.62
C ASP A 54 -9.03 1.35 5.65
N VAL A 55 -9.53 2.52 5.26
CA VAL A 55 -8.76 3.50 4.50
C VAL A 55 -8.59 4.73 5.36
N CYS A 56 -7.35 5.17 5.52
CA CYS A 56 -7.04 6.40 6.23
C CYS A 56 -6.34 7.37 5.28
N GLU A 57 -6.79 8.61 5.25
CA GLU A 57 -6.06 9.68 4.58
C GLU A 57 -4.96 10.21 5.51
N VAL A 58 -3.76 10.39 4.97
CA VAL A 58 -2.59 10.88 5.70
C VAL A 58 -1.91 12.01 4.93
N HIS A 59 -1.24 12.91 5.65
CA HIS A 59 -0.18 13.72 5.06
C HIS A 59 0.94 12.79 4.60
N TYR A 60 1.26 12.82 3.31
CA TYR A 60 2.48 12.23 2.80
C TYR A 60 3.61 13.25 2.95
N CYS A 61 4.66 12.86 3.66
CA CYS A 61 5.79 13.72 3.98
C CYS A 61 7.03 13.34 3.15
N LYS A 62 8.01 14.25 3.10
CA LYS A 62 9.33 13.94 2.52
C LYS A 62 9.95 12.69 3.16
N ASP A 63 10.80 12.03 2.40
CA ASP A 63 11.56 10.84 2.80
C ASP A 63 10.66 9.62 3.13
N GLU A 64 9.55 9.46 2.40
CA GLU A 64 8.60 8.33 2.54
C GLU A 64 7.94 8.24 3.93
N LEU A 65 7.83 9.37 4.63
CA LEU A 65 7.16 9.45 5.92
C LEU A 65 5.68 9.81 5.73
N SER A 66 4.87 9.51 6.73
CA SER A 66 3.44 9.88 6.74
C SER A 66 3.02 10.38 8.12
N TRP A 67 1.99 11.21 8.14
CA TRP A 67 1.41 11.76 9.37
C TRP A 67 -0.13 11.82 9.28
N PRO A 68 -0.87 11.60 10.37
CA PRO A 68 -2.33 11.74 10.37
C PRO A 68 -2.80 13.11 9.88
N LEU A 69 -3.85 13.18 9.06
CA LEU A 69 -4.38 14.45 8.53
C LEU A 69 -4.96 15.37 9.62
N ASP A 70 -5.47 14.79 10.70
CA ASP A 70 -6.14 15.48 11.81
C ASP A 70 -5.16 16.01 12.88
N GLU A 71 -3.86 15.78 12.69
CA GLU A 71 -2.81 16.25 13.56
C GLU A 71 -1.84 17.19 12.80
N ASP A 72 -1.32 18.20 13.51
CA ASP A 72 -0.23 19.00 12.97
C ASP A 72 1.05 18.16 12.94
N PRO A 73 1.69 17.97 11.77
CA PRO A 73 2.93 17.22 11.70
C PRO A 73 4.05 17.97 12.45
N PRO A 74 4.90 17.25 13.20
CA PRO A 74 6.07 17.86 13.83
C PRO A 74 6.97 18.53 12.77
N ASP A 75 7.72 19.57 13.16
CA ASP A 75 8.50 20.43 12.25
C ASP A 75 9.51 19.66 11.37
N GLU A 76 9.95 18.49 11.83
CA GLU A 76 10.84 17.60 11.08
C GLU A 76 10.15 16.92 9.89
N LEU A 77 8.84 16.74 9.95
CA LEU A 77 8.03 16.21 8.86
C LEU A 77 7.59 17.36 7.95
N LYS A 78 7.88 17.20 6.65
CA LYS A 78 7.49 18.17 5.62
C LYS A 78 6.42 17.54 4.74
N PRO A 79 5.13 17.79 4.99
CA PRO A 79 4.05 17.36 4.09
C PRO A 79 4.30 17.89 2.68
N ILE A 80 4.11 17.01 1.70
CA ILE A 80 4.23 17.34 0.28
C ILE A 80 2.95 17.05 -0.49
N ASP A 81 2.14 16.10 -0.01
CA ASP A 81 0.83 15.77 -0.59
C ASP A 81 -0.06 15.05 0.43
N THR A 82 -1.26 14.66 0.03
CA THR A 82 -2.14 13.73 0.75
C THR A 82 -2.09 12.35 0.09
N ALA A 83 -2.17 11.29 0.89
CA ALA A 83 -2.22 9.91 0.42
C ALA A 83 -3.27 9.10 1.19
N GLY A 84 -3.82 8.07 0.55
CA GLY A 84 -4.56 7.01 1.23
C GLY A 84 -3.62 5.93 1.77
N ILE A 85 -3.94 5.34 2.92
CA ILE A 85 -3.36 4.09 3.43
C ILE A 85 -4.48 3.08 3.55
N LEU A 86 -4.31 1.91 2.91
CA LEU A 86 -5.25 0.79 3.00
C LEU A 86 -4.74 -0.23 4.02
N PHE A 87 -5.54 -0.46 5.07
CA PHE A 87 -5.33 -1.51 6.04
C PHE A 87 -6.25 -2.69 5.71
N LEU A 88 -5.68 -3.87 5.48
CA LEU A 88 -6.43 -5.09 5.27
C LEU A 88 -6.33 -5.99 6.51
N TYR A 89 -7.48 -6.36 7.07
CA TYR A 89 -7.58 -7.28 8.21
C TYR A 89 -8.03 -8.65 7.72
N THR A 90 -7.18 -9.67 7.88
CA THR A 90 -7.43 -11.00 7.32
C THR A 90 -7.73 -12.08 8.37
N LEU A 91 -8.41 -13.17 7.96
CA LEU A 91 -8.71 -14.31 8.82
C LEU A 91 -7.42 -15.04 9.27
N PRO A 92 -7.35 -15.52 10.52
CA PRO A 92 -6.14 -16.10 11.08
C PRO A 92 -5.93 -17.55 10.61
N HIS A 93 -5.24 -17.74 9.48
CA HIS A 93 -4.43 -18.94 9.25
C HIS A 93 -2.92 -18.68 9.32
N GLY A 94 -2.53 -17.41 9.38
CA GLY A 94 -1.22 -16.92 9.79
C GLY A 94 -1.32 -15.41 9.90
N ARG A 95 -1.06 -14.83 11.08
CA ARG A 95 -1.17 -13.38 11.27
C ARG A 95 -0.13 -12.70 10.39
N ALA A 96 -0.59 -12.05 9.32
CA ALA A 96 0.23 -11.21 8.50
C ALA A 96 -0.44 -9.84 8.43
N PHE A 97 0.02 -8.92 9.30
CA PHE A 97 -0.31 -7.51 9.20
C PHE A 97 0.65 -6.92 8.19
N PHE A 98 0.16 -6.63 6.99
CA PHE A 98 0.91 -5.83 6.04
C PHE A 98 0.25 -4.44 6.01
N PRO A 99 0.91 -3.39 6.49
CA PRO A 99 0.53 -2.05 6.08
C PRO A 99 0.82 -1.98 4.58
N ILE A 100 -0.24 -1.97 3.78
CA ILE A 100 -0.08 -1.89 2.35
C ILE A 100 -0.29 -0.44 1.95
N TRP A 101 0.82 0.18 1.58
CA TRP A 101 0.87 1.56 1.15
C TRP A 101 0.37 1.59 -0.30
N SER A 102 -0.75 2.26 -0.53
CA SER A 102 -1.21 2.56 -1.87
C SER A 102 -1.76 3.97 -1.86
N ILE A 103 -1.03 4.86 -2.52
CA ILE A 103 -1.44 6.25 -2.68
C ILE A 103 -2.55 6.26 -3.73
N ILE A 104 -3.78 6.48 -3.28
CA ILE A 104 -4.92 6.68 -4.17
C ILE A 104 -4.93 8.19 -4.52
N PRO A 105 -4.74 8.57 -5.80
CA PRO A 105 -4.78 9.96 -6.24
C PRO A 105 -6.20 10.55 -6.25
#